data_AF-A0A8H5VVD9-F1
#
_entry.id   AF-A0A8H5VVD9-F1
#
_cell.length_a   1.000
_cell.length_b   1.000
_cell.length_c   1.000
_cell.angle_alpha   90.00
_cell.angle_beta   90.00
_cell.angle_gamma   90.00
#
_symmetry.space_group_name_H-M   'P 1'
#
loop_
_entity.id
_entity.type
_entity.pdbx_description
1 polymer ?
#
loop_
_entity_poly.entity_id
_entity_poly.type
_entity_poly.pdbx_seq_one_letter_code
_entity_poly.pdbx_strand_id
1 'polypeptide(L)'
;MSQSPLPSSTDMPVGQFMANGLGTDQPLTPDDPTIGYKLFHVMLRIRDPVKSLHFYIDLMGMRTVFTMNTGPFTIYYLGYPQTEEHRADPAKFGRDTLSQLAYTPGLIELYHMHGSENEPEGYYSTGNEPPNLGLGHIGFSVPDVPRAVERLRNHGVAVIKDLGAATRQDVPLSQWEAEKKIGLGDLHPAYKLVFEQIAFVKDPVGDKFCHKPGQYGSKFNS
;
A
#
# COMPACT_ATOMS: atom_id res chain seq x y z
N MET A 1 -41.40 17.72 -3.07
CA MET A 1 -40.31 18.15 -2.18
C MET A 1 -39.03 18.08 -3.00
N SER A 2 -38.47 19.24 -3.33
CA SER A 2 -37.22 19.34 -4.10
C SER A 2 -36.09 18.84 -3.21
N GLN A 3 -35.45 17.72 -3.55
CA GLN A 3 -34.18 17.37 -2.91
C GLN A 3 -33.18 18.46 -3.29
N SER A 4 -32.69 19.21 -2.30
CA SER A 4 -31.59 20.13 -2.52
C SER A 4 -30.40 19.34 -3.07
N PRO A 5 -29.71 19.83 -4.11
CA PRO A 5 -28.52 19.15 -4.61
C PRO A 5 -27.51 19.00 -3.46
N LEU A 6 -26.97 17.80 -3.30
CA LEU A 6 -25.88 17.53 -2.36
C LEU A 6 -24.75 18.54 -2.61
N PRO A 7 -24.17 19.15 -1.57
CA PRO A 7 -23.08 20.10 -1.76
C PRO A 7 -21.93 19.39 -2.46
N SER A 8 -21.65 19.77 -3.70
CA SER A 8 -20.55 19.26 -4.53
C SER A 8 -19.19 19.83 -4.11
N SER A 9 -19.03 20.19 -2.84
CA SER A 9 -17.85 20.91 -2.36
C SER A 9 -16.68 19.93 -2.24
N THR A 10 -15.68 20.08 -3.09
CA THR A 10 -14.36 19.47 -2.93
C THR A 10 -13.49 20.22 -1.91
N ASP A 11 -14.00 21.29 -1.31
CA ASP A 11 -13.24 22.14 -0.40
C ASP A 11 -13.18 21.48 0.98
N MET A 12 -12.14 20.67 1.17
CA MET A 12 -11.79 20.11 2.47
C MET A 12 -11.08 21.17 3.33
N PRO A 13 -11.43 21.33 4.62
CA PRO A 13 -10.70 22.21 5.51
C PRO A 13 -9.23 21.82 5.60
N VAL A 14 -8.33 22.78 5.34
CA VAL A 14 -6.88 22.52 5.35
C VAL A 14 -6.44 22.11 6.75
N GLY A 15 -5.75 20.97 6.85
CA GLY A 15 -5.12 20.54 8.08
C GLY A 15 -6.02 19.87 9.11
N GLN A 16 -7.30 19.65 8.80
CA GLN A 16 -8.22 18.96 9.71
C GLN A 16 -8.38 17.48 9.31
N PHE A 17 -8.26 16.58 10.29
CA PHE A 17 -8.58 15.16 10.11
C PHE A 17 -10.08 14.97 10.30
N MET A 18 -10.81 15.00 9.19
CA MET A 18 -12.26 14.86 9.19
C MET A 18 -12.65 13.37 9.18
N ALA A 19 -13.04 12.84 10.34
CA ALA A 19 -13.60 11.48 10.42
C ALA A 19 -14.89 11.39 9.59
N ASN A 20 -14.99 10.42 8.69
CA ASN A 20 -16.07 10.32 7.68
C ASN A 20 -16.12 11.51 6.67
N GLY A 21 -14.99 12.20 6.45
CA GLY A 21 -14.92 13.30 5.49
C GLY A 21 -15.90 14.42 5.80
N LEU A 22 -16.74 14.80 4.83
CA LEU A 22 -17.78 15.82 5.02
C LEU A 22 -19.05 15.30 5.69
N GLY A 23 -19.11 14.00 6.04
CA GLY A 23 -20.30 13.38 6.63
C GLY A 23 -21.49 13.29 5.66
N THR A 24 -21.22 13.38 4.35
CA THR A 24 -22.24 13.34 3.28
C THR A 24 -22.57 11.93 2.81
N ASP A 25 -21.74 10.96 3.20
CA ASP A 25 -21.92 9.54 2.87
C ASP A 25 -23.24 9.05 3.47
N GLN A 26 -24.11 8.50 2.60
CA GLN A 26 -25.38 7.97 3.05
C GLN A 26 -25.14 6.64 3.78
N PRO A 27 -25.85 6.38 4.89
CA PRO A 27 -25.77 5.08 5.55
C PRO A 27 -26.29 3.98 4.63
N LEU A 28 -25.63 2.81 4.66
CA LEU A 28 -26.11 1.62 3.97
C LEU A 28 -27.36 1.07 4.67
N THR A 29 -28.37 0.65 3.90
CA THR A 29 -29.53 -0.05 4.46
C THR A 29 -29.19 -1.51 4.77
N PRO A 30 -29.95 -2.21 5.63
CA PRO A 30 -29.70 -3.62 5.94
C PRO A 30 -29.74 -4.56 4.72
N ASP A 31 -30.42 -4.15 3.65
CA ASP A 31 -30.63 -4.85 2.38
C ASP A 31 -29.80 -4.28 1.22
N ASP A 32 -28.83 -3.41 1.51
CA ASP A 32 -27.97 -2.83 0.47
C ASP A 32 -27.20 -3.93 -0.30
N PRO A 33 -27.18 -3.91 -1.64
CA PRO A 33 -26.59 -4.98 -2.46
C PRO A 33 -25.06 -5.10 -2.32
N THR A 34 -24.40 -4.11 -1.71
CA THR A 34 -22.95 -4.10 -1.48
C THR A 34 -22.56 -4.68 -0.12
N ILE A 35 -23.54 -5.02 0.73
CA ILE A 35 -23.27 -5.70 2.01
C ILE A 35 -22.49 -6.99 1.74
N GLY A 36 -21.29 -7.06 2.31
CA GLY A 36 -20.37 -8.20 2.15
C GLY A 36 -19.32 -8.04 1.04
N TYR A 37 -19.32 -6.94 0.27
CA TYR A 37 -18.23 -6.64 -0.66
C TYR A 37 -16.92 -6.47 0.11
N LYS A 38 -15.82 -6.99 -0.46
CA LYS A 38 -14.49 -6.92 0.13
C LYS A 38 -13.44 -6.61 -0.93
N LEU A 39 -12.57 -5.64 -0.65
CA LEU A 39 -11.30 -5.51 -1.33
C LEU A 39 -10.32 -6.49 -0.68
N PHE A 40 -10.02 -7.59 -1.36
CA PHE A 40 -9.24 -8.67 -0.76
C PHE A 40 -7.75 -8.66 -1.16
N HIS A 41 -7.42 -8.22 -2.38
CA HIS A 41 -6.04 -8.14 -2.86
C HIS A 41 -5.76 -6.91 -3.71
N VAL A 42 -4.46 -6.63 -3.89
CA VAL A 42 -3.90 -5.75 -4.92
C VAL A 42 -2.91 -6.55 -5.75
N MET A 43 -2.86 -6.30 -7.06
CA MET A 43 -1.95 -6.97 -7.98
C MET A 43 -0.85 -6.02 -8.44
N LEU A 44 0.40 -6.50 -8.38
CA LEU A 44 1.59 -5.82 -8.90
C LEU A 44 2.26 -6.68 -9.96
N ARG A 45 2.63 -6.07 -11.10
CA ARG A 45 3.52 -6.71 -12.06
C ARG A 45 4.93 -6.67 -11.52
N ILE A 46 5.61 -7.81 -11.51
CA ILE A 46 6.98 -7.92 -11.02
C ILE A 46 7.92 -8.34 -12.13
N ARG A 47 9.09 -7.68 -12.19
CA ARG A 47 10.13 -7.96 -13.18
C ARG A 47 10.88 -9.26 -12.86
N ASP A 48 11.24 -9.45 -11.60
CA ASP A 48 12.10 -10.54 -11.17
C ASP A 48 11.56 -11.20 -9.89
N PRO A 49 11.00 -12.42 -9.99
CA PRO A 49 10.39 -13.10 -8.86
C PRO A 49 11.39 -13.44 -7.76
N VAL A 50 12.68 -13.66 -8.07
CA VAL A 50 13.68 -13.97 -7.05
C VAL A 50 13.85 -12.78 -6.11
N LYS A 51 14.04 -11.59 -6.67
CA LYS A 51 14.18 -10.37 -5.87
C LYS A 51 12.88 -10.03 -5.13
N SER A 52 11.74 -10.07 -5.82
CA SER A 52 10.44 -9.75 -5.21
C SER A 52 10.09 -10.70 -4.07
N LEU A 53 10.22 -12.02 -4.27
CA LEU A 53 9.91 -12.99 -3.21
C LEU A 53 10.86 -12.84 -2.02
N HIS A 54 12.15 -12.57 -2.25
CA HIS A 54 13.08 -12.27 -1.15
C HIS A 54 12.58 -11.07 -0.32
N PHE A 55 12.18 -9.98 -0.98
CA PHE A 55 11.64 -8.81 -0.29
C PHE A 55 10.36 -9.14 0.50
N TYR A 56 9.33 -9.69 -0.14
CA TYR A 56 8.03 -9.88 0.50
C TYR A 56 8.01 -11.02 1.53
N ILE A 57 8.73 -12.13 1.27
CA ILE A 57 8.73 -13.31 2.15
C ILE A 57 9.82 -13.22 3.20
N ASP A 58 11.07 -13.01 2.79
CA ASP A 58 12.20 -13.08 3.71
C ASP A 58 12.36 -11.78 4.48
N LEU A 59 12.15 -10.62 3.84
CA LEU A 59 12.33 -9.33 4.50
C LEU A 59 11.08 -8.85 5.23
N MET A 60 9.92 -8.97 4.58
CA MET A 60 8.65 -8.50 5.13
C MET A 60 7.86 -9.56 5.89
N GLY A 61 8.20 -10.85 5.75
CA GLY A 61 7.59 -11.92 6.55
C GLY A 61 6.25 -12.44 6.04
N MET A 62 5.86 -12.10 4.80
CA MET A 62 4.67 -12.69 4.17
C MET A 62 4.92 -14.18 3.86
N ARG A 63 3.85 -14.93 3.60
CA ARG A 63 3.91 -16.32 3.16
C ARG A 63 3.09 -16.52 1.91
N THR A 64 3.53 -17.45 1.07
CA THR A 64 2.82 -17.85 -0.13
C THR A 64 1.51 -18.53 0.23
N VAL A 65 0.40 -18.00 -0.27
CA VAL A 65 -0.90 -18.66 -0.24
C VAL A 65 -0.94 -19.71 -1.34
N PHE A 66 -0.64 -19.30 -2.58
CA PHE A 66 -0.46 -20.21 -3.70
C PHE A 66 0.46 -19.62 -4.76
N THR A 67 0.97 -20.48 -5.63
CA THR A 67 1.66 -20.11 -6.87
C THR A 67 1.04 -20.86 -8.03
N MET A 68 0.77 -20.15 -9.12
CA MET A 68 0.23 -20.76 -10.34
C MET A 68 1.05 -20.30 -11.53
N ASN A 69 1.75 -21.23 -12.17
CA ASN A 69 2.34 -21.03 -13.49
C ASN A 69 1.25 -21.29 -14.54
N THR A 70 0.92 -20.29 -15.33
CA THR A 70 -0.15 -20.35 -16.35
C THR A 70 0.40 -20.67 -17.74
N GLY A 71 1.71 -20.82 -17.89
CA GLY A 71 2.40 -20.91 -19.17
C GLY A 71 3.19 -19.62 -19.44
N PRO A 72 2.56 -18.53 -19.91
CA PRO A 72 3.28 -17.29 -20.27
C PRO A 72 3.61 -16.38 -19.08
N PHE A 73 3.03 -16.64 -17.91
CA PHE A 73 3.27 -15.88 -16.69
C PHE A 73 3.12 -16.77 -15.46
N THR A 74 3.55 -16.27 -14.31
CA THR A 74 3.34 -16.91 -13.02
C THR A 74 2.78 -15.93 -12.01
N ILE A 75 1.79 -16.39 -11.26
CA ILE A 75 1.14 -15.63 -10.20
C ILE A 75 1.64 -16.16 -8.85
N TYR A 76 2.09 -15.27 -7.98
CA TYR A 76 2.42 -15.55 -6.59
C TYR A 76 1.47 -14.76 -5.68
N TYR A 77 0.53 -15.43 -5.03
CA TYR A 77 -0.33 -14.82 -4.02
C TYR A 77 0.32 -14.91 -2.66
N LEU A 78 0.51 -13.76 -2.01
CA LEU A 78 1.16 -13.64 -0.70
C LEU A 78 0.20 -13.03 0.32
N GLY A 79 0.34 -13.42 1.59
CA GLY A 79 -0.38 -12.82 2.71
C GLY A 79 0.35 -12.99 4.03
N TYR A 80 -0.14 -12.36 5.10
CA TYR A 80 0.39 -12.58 6.45
C TYR A 80 -0.38 -13.69 7.18
N PRO A 81 0.32 -14.69 7.75
CA PRO A 81 -0.28 -15.67 8.66
C PRO A 81 -0.96 -15.01 9.87
N GLN A 82 -2.26 -15.25 10.05
CA GLN A 82 -3.06 -14.58 11.09
C GLN A 82 -2.98 -15.27 12.47
N THR A 83 -2.70 -16.58 12.51
CA THR A 83 -2.65 -17.37 13.75
C THR A 83 -1.25 -17.90 14.03
N GLU A 84 -0.99 -18.32 15.28
CA GLU A 84 0.28 -19.01 15.63
C GLU A 84 0.45 -20.31 14.86
N GLU A 85 -0.64 -21.06 14.66
CA GLU A 85 -0.65 -22.28 13.88
C GLU A 85 -0.25 -22.02 12.41
N HIS A 86 -0.81 -20.98 11.78
CA HIS A 86 -0.43 -20.58 10.42
C HIS A 86 1.01 -20.09 10.34
N ARG A 87 1.55 -19.46 11.40
CA ARG A 87 2.96 -19.08 11.47
C ARG A 87 3.89 -20.29 11.59
N ALA A 88 3.46 -21.33 12.31
CA ALA A 88 4.21 -22.56 12.51
C ALA A 88 4.12 -23.53 11.31
N ASP A 89 2.99 -23.55 10.59
CA ASP A 89 2.75 -24.37 9.41
C ASP A 89 2.30 -23.51 8.20
N PRO A 90 3.26 -23.02 7.39
CA PRO A 90 2.96 -22.27 6.16
C PRO A 90 2.15 -23.06 5.13
N ALA A 91 2.23 -24.40 5.12
CA ALA A 91 1.46 -25.21 4.19
C ALA A 91 -0.02 -25.23 4.61
N LYS A 92 -0.31 -25.30 5.92
CA LYS A 92 -1.68 -25.10 6.43
C LYS A 92 -2.19 -23.70 6.16
N PHE A 93 -1.38 -22.67 6.39
CA PHE A 93 -1.73 -21.29 6.01
C PHE A 93 -2.18 -21.21 4.55
N GLY A 94 -1.36 -21.72 3.62
CA GLY A 94 -1.69 -21.69 2.19
C GLY A 94 -3.00 -22.41 1.86
N ARG A 95 -3.20 -23.63 2.38
CA ARG A 95 -4.44 -24.40 2.14
C ARG A 95 -5.68 -23.71 2.68
N ASP A 96 -5.64 -23.26 3.93
CA ASP A 96 -6.78 -22.64 4.60
C ASP A 96 -7.14 -21.31 3.93
N THR A 97 -6.13 -20.46 3.67
CA THR A 97 -6.35 -19.16 3.03
C THR A 97 -6.81 -19.30 1.58
N LEU A 98 -6.28 -20.25 0.81
CA LEU A 98 -6.74 -20.50 -0.56
C LEU A 98 -8.22 -20.88 -0.61
N SER A 99 -8.71 -21.66 0.35
CA SER A 99 -10.13 -22.04 0.44
C SER A 99 -11.08 -20.87 0.71
N GLN A 100 -10.54 -19.73 1.19
CA GLN A 100 -11.27 -18.52 1.56
C GLN A 100 -10.69 -17.27 0.86
N LEU A 101 -10.08 -17.44 -0.31
CA LEU A 101 -9.25 -16.42 -0.95
C LEU A 101 -9.97 -15.06 -1.08
N ALA A 102 -11.17 -15.05 -1.66
CA ALA A 102 -11.97 -13.85 -1.88
C ALA A 102 -12.47 -13.19 -0.58
N TYR A 103 -12.41 -13.90 0.54
CA TYR A 103 -12.85 -13.40 1.85
C TYR A 103 -11.68 -12.93 2.73
N THR A 104 -10.44 -13.16 2.31
CA THR A 104 -9.23 -12.84 3.07
C THR A 104 -8.66 -11.49 2.63
N PRO A 105 -8.75 -10.42 3.44
CA PRO A 105 -8.20 -9.11 3.08
C PRO A 105 -6.67 -9.08 3.22
N GLY A 106 -6.05 -8.12 2.52
CA GLY A 106 -4.63 -7.83 2.66
C GLY A 106 -3.71 -8.81 1.93
N LEU A 107 -4.19 -9.43 0.86
CA LEU A 107 -3.37 -10.26 -0.02
C LEU A 107 -2.67 -9.40 -1.09
N ILE A 108 -1.51 -9.85 -1.53
CA ILE A 108 -0.78 -9.27 -2.66
C ILE A 108 -0.62 -10.33 -3.73
N GLU A 109 -1.04 -10.00 -4.94
CA GLU A 109 -0.82 -10.79 -6.14
C GLU A 109 0.42 -10.25 -6.88
N LEU A 110 1.52 -10.99 -6.84
CA LEU A 110 2.69 -10.68 -7.65
C LEU A 110 2.62 -11.43 -8.96
N TYR A 111 2.66 -10.69 -10.06
CA TYR A 111 2.42 -11.23 -11.40
C TYR A 111 3.68 -11.10 -12.25
N HIS A 112 4.33 -12.23 -12.50
CA HIS A 112 5.57 -12.30 -13.24
C HIS A 112 5.32 -12.70 -14.69
N MET A 113 5.56 -11.78 -15.62
CA MET A 113 5.60 -12.11 -17.06
C MET A 113 6.93 -12.79 -17.36
N HIS A 114 6.91 -14.01 -17.91
CA HIS A 114 8.15 -14.74 -18.17
C HIS A 114 9.02 -14.00 -19.20
N GLY A 115 10.31 -13.90 -18.90
CA GLY A 115 11.29 -13.16 -19.69
C GLY A 115 11.48 -11.71 -19.24
N SER A 116 10.57 -11.13 -18.46
CA SER A 116 10.72 -9.76 -17.93
C SER A 116 11.93 -9.61 -17.00
N GLU A 117 12.40 -10.69 -16.39
CA GLU A 117 13.60 -10.72 -15.55
C GLU A 117 14.88 -10.38 -16.32
N ASN A 118 14.86 -10.53 -17.65
CA ASN A 118 15.95 -10.19 -18.55
C ASN A 118 15.92 -8.72 -19.01
N GLU A 119 14.81 -8.01 -18.76
CA GLU A 119 14.69 -6.58 -19.06
C GLU A 119 15.44 -5.75 -18.00
N PRO A 120 15.88 -4.53 -18.34
CA PRO A 120 16.56 -3.64 -17.40
C PRO A 120 15.73 -3.32 -16.16
N GLU A 121 16.40 -2.91 -15.07
CA GLU A 121 15.70 -2.35 -13.91
C GLU A 121 14.90 -1.11 -14.31
N GLY A 122 13.70 -0.95 -13.73
CA GLY A 122 12.76 0.11 -14.13
C GLY A 122 11.88 -0.24 -15.33
N TYR A 123 11.90 -1.48 -15.82
CA TYR A 123 11.02 -1.94 -16.91
C TYR A 123 9.53 -1.71 -16.62
N TYR A 124 9.08 -1.97 -15.39
CA TYR A 124 7.73 -1.62 -14.94
C TYR A 124 7.72 -0.26 -14.26
N SER A 125 6.71 0.56 -14.61
CA SER A 125 6.46 1.84 -13.94
C SER A 125 5.91 1.62 -12.55
N THR A 126 6.35 2.47 -11.64
CA THR A 126 5.97 2.50 -10.23
C THR A 126 4.72 3.32 -9.97
N GLY A 127 4.14 3.94 -11.02
CA GLY A 127 3.02 4.87 -10.89
C GLY A 127 3.39 6.25 -10.35
N ASN A 128 4.65 6.49 -9.96
CA ASN A 128 5.07 7.75 -9.31
C ASN A 128 5.87 8.69 -10.22
N GLU A 129 6.18 8.27 -11.45
CA GLU A 129 6.99 9.02 -12.40
C GLU A 129 6.28 9.14 -13.75
N PRO A 130 6.39 10.29 -14.43
CA PRO A 130 5.88 10.43 -15.79
C PRO A 130 6.60 9.50 -16.79
N PRO A 131 5.93 9.09 -17.88
CA PRO A 131 4.56 9.46 -18.28
C PRO A 131 3.46 8.63 -17.60
N ASN A 132 3.84 7.67 -16.76
CA ASN A 132 2.97 6.60 -16.29
C ASN A 132 2.56 6.80 -14.83
N LEU A 133 1.93 7.94 -14.52
CA LEU A 133 1.41 8.24 -13.19
C LEU A 133 0.18 7.37 -12.86
N GLY A 134 0.07 6.90 -11.61
CA GLY A 134 -0.95 5.93 -11.20
C GLY A 134 -0.90 5.57 -9.72
N LEU A 135 -0.83 4.27 -9.41
CA LEU A 135 -0.73 3.77 -8.03
C LEU A 135 0.45 4.43 -7.31
N GLY A 136 0.19 5.04 -6.15
CA GLY A 136 1.24 5.74 -5.40
C GLY A 136 2.09 4.81 -4.53
N HIS A 137 1.45 4.00 -3.68
CA HIS A 137 2.14 3.11 -2.76
C HIS A 137 1.20 2.06 -2.15
N ILE A 138 1.80 1.00 -1.61
CA ILE A 138 1.12 0.06 -0.72
C ILE A 138 1.54 0.34 0.73
N GLY A 139 0.54 0.36 1.62
CA GLY A 139 0.72 0.61 3.05
C GLY A 139 0.86 -0.68 3.87
N PHE A 140 1.89 -0.77 4.71
CA PHE A 140 2.05 -1.84 5.69
C PHE A 140 2.06 -1.27 7.11
N SER A 141 1.36 -1.93 8.03
CA SER A 141 1.50 -1.67 9.47
C SER A 141 2.47 -2.65 10.10
N VAL A 142 3.30 -2.15 11.01
CA VAL A 142 4.27 -2.94 11.78
C VAL A 142 4.29 -2.41 13.21
N PRO A 143 4.74 -3.22 14.18
CA PRO A 143 4.78 -2.80 15.57
C PRO A 143 5.79 -1.67 15.83
N ASP A 144 6.89 -1.61 15.07
CA ASP A 144 8.03 -0.72 15.31
C ASP A 144 8.64 -0.28 13.98
N VAL A 145 8.34 0.97 13.57
CA VAL A 145 8.79 1.53 12.29
C VAL A 145 10.31 1.68 12.23
N PRO A 146 10.98 2.33 13.21
CA PRO A 146 12.44 2.44 13.20
C PRO A 146 13.14 1.09 13.01
N ARG A 147 12.72 0.08 13.76
CA ARG A 147 13.33 -1.26 13.70
C ARG A 147 13.09 -1.93 12.35
N ALA A 148 11.89 -1.80 11.78
CA ALA A 148 11.59 -2.35 10.46
C ALA A 148 12.42 -1.69 9.36
N VAL A 149 12.53 -0.35 9.37
CA VAL A 149 13.33 0.40 8.39
C VAL A 149 14.81 0.07 8.51
N GLU A 150 15.35 0.02 9.72
CA GLU A 150 16.74 -0.38 9.96
C GLU A 150 17.03 -1.79 9.44
N ARG A 151 16.13 -2.74 9.73
CA ARG A 151 16.22 -4.11 9.20
C ARG A 151 16.29 -4.10 7.67
N LEU A 152 15.40 -3.38 7.00
CA LEU A 152 15.37 -3.30 5.53
C LEU A 152 16.64 -2.64 4.98
N ARG A 153 17.08 -1.53 5.58
CA ARG A 153 18.32 -0.84 5.21
C ARG A 153 19.53 -1.76 5.32
N ASN A 154 19.63 -2.56 6.38
CA ASN A 154 20.72 -3.53 6.58
C ASN A 154 20.72 -4.66 5.54
N HIS A 155 19.61 -4.89 4.84
CA HIS A 155 19.51 -5.82 3.72
C HIS A 155 19.58 -5.12 2.35
N GLY A 156 20.06 -3.88 2.30
CA GLY A 156 20.28 -3.15 1.05
C GLY A 156 19.03 -2.56 0.42
N VAL A 157 17.89 -2.54 1.12
CA VAL A 157 16.66 -1.91 0.61
C VAL A 157 16.81 -0.39 0.64
N ALA A 158 16.49 0.26 -0.48
CA ALA A 158 16.55 1.71 -0.59
C ALA A 158 15.43 2.37 0.23
N VAL A 159 15.81 3.28 1.13
CA VAL A 159 14.88 4.14 1.88
C VAL A 159 14.69 5.42 1.08
N ILE A 160 13.47 5.63 0.57
CA ILE A 160 13.09 6.81 -0.23
C ILE A 160 12.82 8.01 0.69
N LYS A 161 12.17 7.75 1.82
CA LYS A 161 11.86 8.75 2.84
C LYS A 161 12.03 8.12 4.20
N ASP A 162 12.83 8.74 5.06
CA ASP A 162 13.03 8.27 6.42
C ASP A 162 11.98 8.83 7.39
N LEU A 163 12.00 8.34 8.63
CA LEU A 163 11.27 8.91 9.74
C LEU A 163 11.73 10.34 10.03
N GLY A 164 10.83 11.20 10.50
CA GLY A 164 11.08 12.60 10.78
C GLY A 164 11.19 13.51 9.54
N ALA A 165 11.35 12.95 8.34
CA ALA A 165 11.24 13.72 7.11
C ALA A 165 9.76 14.10 6.87
N ALA A 166 9.45 15.39 6.70
CA ALA A 166 8.10 15.84 6.36
C ALA A 166 8.10 17.21 5.67
N THR A 167 9.05 17.38 4.77
CA THR A 167 9.13 18.53 3.88
C THR A 167 8.25 18.33 2.67
N ARG A 168 8.06 19.39 1.88
CA ARG A 168 7.33 19.29 0.62
C ARG A 168 8.02 18.35 -0.37
N GLN A 169 9.35 18.29 -0.34
CA GLN A 169 10.19 17.46 -1.19
C GLN A 169 10.01 15.96 -0.88
N ASP A 170 9.59 15.63 0.35
CA ASP A 170 9.31 14.26 0.76
C ASP A 170 7.95 13.73 0.25
N VAL A 171 7.07 14.63 -0.20
CA VAL A 171 5.80 14.24 -0.83
C VAL A 171 6.07 13.91 -2.29
N PRO A 172 5.66 12.71 -2.76
CA PRO A 172 5.81 12.35 -4.16
C PRO A 172 4.99 13.31 -5.03
N LEU A 173 5.69 14.23 -5.71
CA LEU A 173 5.14 15.07 -6.77
C LEU A 173 5.95 14.81 -8.03
N SER A 174 5.26 14.52 -9.13
CA SER A 174 5.89 14.30 -10.41
C SER A 174 6.44 15.61 -11.00
N GLN A 175 7.43 15.48 -11.89
CA GLN A 175 7.95 16.62 -12.64
C GLN A 175 6.85 17.32 -13.46
N TRP A 176 5.95 16.56 -14.09
CA TRP A 176 4.83 17.13 -14.87
C TRP A 176 3.88 17.99 -14.02
N GLU A 177 3.59 17.56 -12.80
CA GLU A 177 2.77 18.35 -11.87
C GLU A 177 3.53 19.60 -11.41
N ALA A 178 4.83 19.46 -11.11
CA ALA A 178 5.68 20.58 -10.71
C ALA A 178 5.76 21.66 -11.78
N GLU A 179 6.00 21.27 -13.04
CA GLU A 179 6.08 22.18 -14.20
C GLU A 179 4.77 22.93 -14.42
N LYS A 180 3.63 22.28 -14.16
CA LYS A 180 2.29 22.88 -14.24
C LYS A 180 1.89 23.64 -12.97
N LYS A 181 2.78 23.76 -11.99
CA LYS A 181 2.55 24.40 -10.68
C LYS A 181 1.41 23.76 -9.87
N ILE A 182 1.20 22.45 -10.05
CA ILE A 182 0.18 21.68 -9.34
C ILE A 182 0.77 21.20 -8.01
N GLY A 183 0.02 21.39 -6.92
CA GLY A 183 0.37 20.85 -5.61
C GLY A 183 1.62 21.46 -4.94
N LEU A 184 2.10 22.63 -5.39
CA LEU A 184 3.34 23.25 -4.88
C LEU A 184 3.23 23.91 -3.49
N GLY A 185 2.12 23.74 -2.78
CA GLY A 185 1.92 24.30 -1.43
C GLY A 185 2.71 23.56 -0.35
N ASP A 186 2.95 24.24 0.77
CA ASP A 186 3.56 23.63 1.95
C ASP A 186 2.61 22.65 2.65
N LEU A 187 3.20 21.63 3.29
CA LEU A 187 2.43 20.73 4.13
C LEU A 187 1.94 21.47 5.38
N HIS A 188 0.64 21.34 5.66
CA HIS A 188 0.07 21.83 6.90
C HIS A 188 0.71 21.11 8.11
N PRO A 189 1.03 21.81 9.22
CA PRO A 189 1.68 21.22 10.39
C PRO A 189 1.00 19.96 10.93
N ALA A 190 -0.34 19.94 10.94
CA ALA A 190 -1.11 18.77 11.37
C ALA A 190 -0.81 17.50 10.54
N TYR A 191 -0.58 17.64 9.23
CA TYR A 191 -0.21 16.51 8.39
C TYR A 191 1.26 16.12 8.57
N LYS A 192 2.16 17.09 8.78
CA LYS A 192 3.59 16.82 9.05
C LYS A 192 3.76 15.86 10.23
N LEU A 193 3.02 16.07 11.33
CA LEU A 193 3.04 15.18 12.50
C LEU A 193 2.74 13.71 12.16
N VAL A 194 1.84 13.47 11.21
CA VAL A 194 1.54 12.10 10.74
C VAL A 194 2.60 11.61 9.77
N PHE A 195 3.03 12.47 8.85
CA PHE A 195 3.97 12.12 7.80
C PHE A 195 5.38 11.82 8.33
N GLU A 196 5.79 12.46 9.42
CA GLU A 196 7.04 12.19 10.15
C GLU A 196 7.10 10.76 10.70
N GLN A 197 5.95 10.15 10.99
CA GLN A 197 5.85 8.79 11.51
C GLN A 197 5.83 7.73 10.42
N ILE A 198 5.86 8.14 9.15
CA ILE A 198 5.79 7.28 7.99
C ILE A 198 7.16 7.19 7.34
N ALA A 199 7.62 5.97 7.05
CA ALA A 199 8.79 5.76 6.20
C ALA A 199 8.37 5.26 4.83
N PHE A 200 9.16 5.58 3.81
CA PHE A 200 9.04 4.96 2.50
C PHE A 200 10.30 4.21 2.10
N VAL A 201 10.11 2.98 1.62
CA VAL A 201 11.18 2.15 1.05
C VAL A 201 10.82 1.77 -0.38
N LYS A 202 11.78 1.26 -1.16
CA LYS A 202 11.59 0.76 -2.51
C LYS A 202 11.68 -0.76 -2.51
N ASP A 203 10.68 -1.48 -3.01
CA ASP A 203 10.86 -2.91 -3.31
C ASP A 203 11.69 -3.09 -4.59
N PRO A 204 12.08 -4.33 -4.93
CA PRO A 204 12.85 -4.60 -6.15
C PRO A 204 12.09 -4.34 -7.46
N VAL A 205 10.78 -4.10 -7.40
CA VAL A 205 9.91 -3.85 -8.56
C VAL A 205 9.80 -2.35 -8.84
N GLY A 206 10.03 -1.53 -7.82
CA GLY A 206 10.16 -0.09 -7.91
C GLY A 206 9.04 0.68 -7.22
N ASP A 207 8.03 0.02 -6.67
CA ASP A 207 6.95 0.72 -5.98
C ASP A 207 7.47 1.37 -4.69
N LYS A 208 6.93 2.56 -4.37
CA LYS A 208 7.17 3.21 -3.09
C LYS A 208 6.31 2.49 -2.05
N PHE A 209 6.88 2.05 -0.94
CA PHE A 209 6.15 1.45 0.18
C PHE A 209 5.90 2.51 1.23
N CYS A 210 4.74 2.52 1.87
CA CYS A 210 4.44 3.45 2.96
C CYS A 210 4.27 2.66 4.25
N HIS A 211 4.96 3.06 5.31
CA HIS A 211 4.86 2.41 6.61
C HIS A 211 4.04 3.26 7.60
N LYS A 212 3.07 2.68 8.32
CA LYS A 212 2.39 3.39 9.44
C LYS A 212 2.50 2.61 10.76
N PRO A 213 2.79 3.27 11.89
CA PRO A 213 2.71 2.64 13.20
C PRO A 213 1.27 2.22 13.50
N GLY A 214 1.10 1.00 13.98
CA GLY A 214 -0.21 0.44 14.33
C GLY A 214 -0.71 0.90 15.70
N GLN A 215 -1.11 2.17 15.84
CA GLN A 215 -1.98 2.62 16.95
C GLN A 215 -2.84 3.81 16.54
N TYR A 216 -4.11 3.55 16.18
CA TYR A 216 -5.16 4.57 16.25
C TYR A 216 -6.22 4.10 17.25
N GLY A 217 -5.98 4.43 18.51
CA GLY A 217 -6.98 4.37 19.56
C GLY A 217 -6.74 5.54 20.51
N SER A 218 -7.71 6.44 20.61
CA SER A 218 -7.94 7.38 21.73
C SER A 218 -7.31 8.79 21.79
N LYS A 219 -6.80 9.41 20.70
CA LYS A 219 -6.30 10.81 20.79
C LYS A 219 -6.84 11.84 19.78
N PHE A 220 -7.89 11.53 19.03
CA PHE A 220 -8.53 12.51 18.12
C PHE A 220 -9.97 12.83 18.52
N ASN A 221 -10.18 13.12 19.81
CA ASN A 221 -11.39 13.80 20.30
C ASN A 221 -10.98 14.75 21.42
N SER A 222 -10.66 15.99 21.05
CA SER A 222 -10.75 17.19 21.88
C SER A 222 -10.87 18.40 20.97
#